data_AF-A0A089I910-F1
#
_entry.id   AF-A0A089I910-F1
#
_cell.length_a   1.000
_cell.length_b   1.000
_cell.length_c   1.000
_cell.angle_alpha   90.00
_cell.angle_beta   90.00
_cell.angle_gamma   90.00
#
_symmetry.space_group_name_H-M   'P 1'
#
loop_
_entity.id
_entity.type
_entity.pdbx_description
1 polymer ?
#
loop_
_entity_poly.entity_id
_entity_poly.type
_entity_poly.pdbx_seq_one_letter_code
_entity_poly.pdbx_strand_id
1 'polypeptide(L)' 'MTREERIKSEIEVWENTAAIYASDMPDAIKYGDFGGIHYNEHMIEFSRRKIAELEAELQQLKSA' A
#
# COMPACT_ATOMS: atom_id res chain seq x y z
N MET A 1 -20.51 6.37 -8.81
CA MET A 1 -19.40 5.48 -8.41
C MET A 1 -19.95 4.35 -7.58
N THR A 2 -19.75 3.12 -8.02
CA THR A 2 -20.16 1.89 -7.31
C THR A 2 -19.18 1.56 -6.17
N ARG A 3 -19.55 0.62 -5.28
CA ARG A 3 -18.61 0.14 -4.25
C ARG A 3 -17.37 -0.49 -4.87
N GLU A 4 -17.54 -1.27 -5.93
CA GLU A 4 -16.44 -1.89 -6.67
C GLU A 4 -15.47 -0.84 -7.25
N GLU A 5 -15.99 0.19 -7.92
CA GLU A 5 -15.16 1.27 -8.46
C GLU A 5 -14.38 2.00 -7.35
N ARG A 6 -15.03 2.24 -6.20
CA ARG A 6 -14.36 2.85 -5.04
C ARG A 6 -13.23 1.97 -4.49
N ILE A 7 -13.46 0.66 -4.35
CA ILE A 7 -12.44 -0.27 -3.84
C ILE A 7 -11.23 -0.31 -4.79
N LYS A 8 -11.46 -0.39 -6.11
CA LYS A 8 -10.37 -0.38 -7.09
C LYS A 8 -9.53 0.89 -7.00
N SER A 9 -10.19 2.05 -6.94
CA SER A 9 -9.49 3.32 -6.76
C SER A 9 -8.70 3.38 -5.44
N GLU A 10 -9.23 2.80 -4.36
CA GLU A 10 -8.53 2.74 -3.08
C GLU A 10 -7.31 1.80 -3.12
N ILE A 11 -7.42 0.65 -3.80
CA ILE A 11 -6.28 -0.25 -4.05
C ILE A 11 -5.17 0.49 -4.80
N GLU A 12 -5.50 1.21 -5.88
CA GLU A 12 -4.51 1.99 -6.65
C GLU A 12 -3.78 3.02 -5.78
N VAL A 13 -4.49 3.67 -4.83
CA VAL A 13 -3.88 4.61 -3.88
C VAL A 13 -2.87 3.90 -2.96
N TRP A 14 -3.22 2.73 -2.43
CA TRP A 14 -2.31 1.98 -1.56
C TRP A 14 -1.13 1.38 -2.32
N GLU A 15 -1.32 0.95 -3.58
CA GLU A 15 -0.24 0.50 -4.45
C GLU A 15 0.76 1.63 -4.72
N ASN A 16 0.25 2.83 -5.05
CA ASN A 16 1.09 4.02 -5.23
C ASN A 16 1.83 4.40 -3.94
N THR A 17 1.13 4.33 -2.81
CA THR A 17 1.72 4.62 -1.49
C THR A 17 2.88 3.67 -1.20
N ALA A 18 2.70 2.37 -1.42
CA ALA A 18 3.78 1.39 -1.26
C ALA A 18 4.96 1.65 -2.20
N ALA A 19 4.68 2.05 -3.44
CA ALA A 19 5.73 2.37 -4.43
C ALA A 19 6.56 3.60 -4.02
N ILE A 20 5.93 4.65 -3.49
CA ILE A 20 6.61 5.87 -3.03
C ILE A 20 7.57 5.53 -1.87
N TYR A 21 7.08 4.82 -0.84
CA TYR A 21 7.95 4.46 0.28
C TYR A 21 9.06 3.47 -0.11
N ALA A 22 8.81 2.62 -1.11
CA ALA A 22 9.85 1.77 -1.69
C ALA A 22 10.90 2.59 -2.45
N SER A 23 10.51 3.66 -3.16
CA SER A 23 11.46 4.53 -3.86
C SER A 23 12.31 5.40 -2.95
N ASP A 24 11.84 5.69 -1.73
CA ASP A 24 12.58 6.48 -0.73
C ASP A 24 13.58 5.62 0.08
N MET A 25 13.42 4.30 0.06
CA MET A 25 14.28 3.36 0.78
C MET A 25 15.79 3.47 0.43
N PRO A 26 16.19 3.58 -0.85
CA PRO A 26 17.60 3.69 -1.23
C PRO A 26 18.29 4.92 -0.64
N ASP A 27 17.58 6.06 -0.54
CA ASP A 27 18.13 7.28 0.04
C ASP A 27 18.28 7.15 1.56
N ALA A 28 17.28 6.59 2.25
CA ALA A 28 17.38 6.31 3.68
C ALA A 28 18.57 5.37 4.01
N ILE A 29 18.79 4.35 3.18
CA ILE A 29 19.95 3.44 3.28
C ILE A 29 21.26 4.21 3.03
N LYS A 30 21.31 5.01 1.96
CA LYS A 30 22.51 5.76 1.57
C LYS A 30 22.98 6.72 2.66
N TYR A 31 22.06 7.38 3.35
CA TYR A 31 22.39 8.36 4.40
C TYR A 31 22.43 7.74 5.81
N GLY A 32 22.20 6.44 5.96
CA GLY A 32 22.17 5.78 7.27
C GLY A 32 21.01 6.24 8.16
N ASP A 33 19.89 6.67 7.56
CA ASP A 33 18.69 7.07 8.27
C ASP A 33 17.88 5.82 8.67
N PHE A 34 18.28 5.18 9.76
CA PHE A 34 17.60 4.00 10.29
C PHE A 34 16.13 4.27 10.67
N GLY A 35 15.81 5.50 11.07
CA GLY A 35 14.43 5.90 11.35
C GLY A 35 13.59 5.91 10.08
N GLY A 36 14.10 6.51 9.02
CA GLY A 36 13.50 6.51 7.69
C GLY A 36 13.33 5.10 7.12
N ILE A 37 14.33 4.22 7.28
CA ILE A 37 14.25 2.81 6.85
C ILE A 37 13.07 2.11 7.52
N HIS A 38 13.03 2.12 8.86
CA HIS A 38 11.96 1.44 9.60
C HIS A 38 10.58 2.02 9.33
N TYR A 39 10.49 3.34 9.17
CA TYR A 39 9.23 3.99 8.80
C TYR A 39 8.76 3.54 7.41
N ASN A 40 9.66 3.57 6.41
CA ASN A 40 9.33 3.15 5.05
C ASN A 40 8.94 1.67 5.00
N GLU A 41 9.64 0.79 5.72
CA GLU A 41 9.31 -0.64 5.83
C GLU A 41 7.90 -0.84 6.40
N HIS A 42 7.60 -0.15 7.50
CA HIS A 42 6.28 -0.21 8.13
C HIS A 42 5.17 0.26 7.19
N MET A 43 5.39 1.36 6.46
CA MET A 43 4.39 1.91 5.54
C MET A 43 4.17 1.02 4.32
N ILE A 44 5.22 0.35 3.81
CA ILE A 44 5.09 -0.64 2.74
C ILE A 44 4.26 -1.83 3.23
N GLU A 45 4.56 -2.36 4.41
CA GLU A 45 3.82 -3.48 4.97
C GLU A 45 2.34 -3.11 5.24
N PHE A 46 2.11 -1.94 5.82
CA PHE A 46 0.77 -1.43 6.09
C PHE A 46 -0.05 -1.29 4.80
N SER A 47 0.53 -0.68 3.76
CA SER A 47 -0.12 -0.52 2.45
C SER A 47 -0.49 -1.88 1.84
N ARG A 48 0.41 -2.87 1.91
CA ARG A 48 0.15 -4.24 1.44
C ARG A 48 -0.99 -4.93 2.20
N ARG A 49 -1.07 -4.74 3.52
CA ARG A 49 -2.19 -5.27 4.32
C ARG A 49 -3.52 -4.63 3.90
N LYS A 50 -3.53 -3.32 3.64
CA LYS A 50 -4.72 -2.61 3.15
C LYS A 50 -5.19 -3.11 1.79
N ILE A 51 -4.25 -3.32 0.86
CA ILE A 51 -4.55 -3.91 -0.45
C ILE A 51 -5.21 -5.29 -0.27
N ALA A 52 -4.63 -6.18 0.53
CA ALA A 52 -5.16 -7.52 0.75
C ALA A 52 -6.58 -7.51 1.37
N GLU A 53 -6.85 -6.61 2.32
CA GLU A 53 -8.19 -6.42 2.90
C GLU A 53 -9.21 -6.00 1.83
N LEU A 54 -8.84 -5.05 0.96
CA LEU A 54 -9.70 -4.52 -0.10
C LEU A 54 -9.92 -5.54 -1.24
N GLU A 55 -8.89 -6.30 -1.61
CA GLU A 55 -9.00 -7.40 -2.57
C GLU A 55 -9.95 -8.49 -2.07
N ALA A 56 -9.87 -8.83 -0.78
CA ALA A 56 -10.79 -9.79 -0.15
C ALA A 56 -12.23 -9.28 -0.19
N GLU A 57 -12.46 -8.00 0.12
CA GLU A 57 -13.80 -7.39 0.03
C GLU A 57 -14.32 -7.40 -1.42
N LEU A 58 -13.47 -7.04 -2.39
CA LEU A 58 -13.83 -7.05 -3.80
C LEU A 58 -14.22 -8.47 -4.29
N GLN A 59 -13.52 -9.50 -3.82
CA GLN A 59 -13.84 -10.88 -4.15
C GLN A 59 -15.19 -11.32 -3.56
N GLN A 60 -15.51 -10.88 -2.34
CA GLN A 60 -16.81 -11.15 -1.72
C GLN A 60 -17.96 -10.49 -2.51
N LEU A 61 -17.78 -9.26 -2.98
CA LEU A 61 -18.79 -8.55 -3.79
C LEU A 61 -19.05 -9.22 -5.14
N LYS A 62 -18.05 -9.85 -5.77
CA LYS A 62 -18.21 -10.59 -7.03
C LYS A 62 -18.87 -11.95 -6.86
N SER A 63 -18.86 -12.48 -5.63
CA SER A 63 -19.40 -13.80 -5.30
C SER A 63 -20.82 -13.74 -4.68
N ALA A 64 -21.36 -12.52 -4.52
CA ALA A 64 -22.71 -12.22 -4.03
C ALA A 64 -23.67 -12.00 -5.21
#